data_AF-A0A1W9PV38-F1
#
_entry.id   AF-A0A1W9PV38-F1
#
_cell.length_a   1.000
_cell.length_b   1.000
_cell.length_c   1.000
_cell.angle_alpha   90.00
_cell.angle_beta   90.00
_cell.angle_gamma   90.00
#
_symmetry.space_group_name_H-M   'P 1'
#
loop_
_entity.id
_entity.type
_entity.pdbx_description
1 polymer ?
#
loop_
_entity_poly.entity_id
_entity_poly.type
_entity_poly.pdbx_seq_one_letter_code
_entity_poly.pdbx_strand_id
1 'polypeptide(L)'
;MQNYLINAAVSQGLPMNAYLTGNGLIEASAATVYDRTFSRVSGSRNEAEELWNEIEPCLEKGLILSFSTGERGHTGVVSRYGETWTFLNSGDMDHDVRSATRRKGVGEEDLRSEIENWIRRAGRRGKPLRIALGRLTPHKLAAFRAASSSGRTA
;
A
#
# COMPACT_ATOMS: atom_id res chain seq x y z
N MET A 1 5.84 -6.22 -17.29
CA MET A 1 5.07 -6.26 -16.02
C MET A 1 3.61 -5.86 -16.19
N GLN A 2 3.27 -4.66 -16.66
CA GLN A 2 1.87 -4.22 -16.79
C GLN A 2 1.00 -5.16 -17.65
N ASN A 3 1.45 -5.55 -18.84
CA ASN A 3 0.70 -6.48 -19.70
C ASN A 3 0.48 -7.86 -19.04
N TYR A 4 1.44 -8.33 -18.24
CA TYR A 4 1.28 -9.57 -17.49
C TYR A 4 0.17 -9.45 -16.44
N LEU A 5 0.13 -8.33 -15.69
CA LEU A 5 -0.91 -8.07 -14.69
C LEU A 5 -2.29 -7.93 -15.34
N ILE A 6 -2.38 -7.26 -16.49
CA ILE A 6 -3.62 -7.16 -17.27
C ILE A 6 -4.07 -8.55 -17.71
N ASN A 7 -3.19 -9.34 -18.32
CA ASN A 7 -3.51 -10.70 -18.78
C ASN A 7 -3.91 -11.63 -17.64
N ALA A 8 -3.22 -11.53 -16.49
CA ALA A 8 -3.55 -12.29 -15.30
C ALA A 8 -4.96 -11.94 -14.79
N ALA A 9 -5.32 -10.65 -14.76
CA ALA A 9 -6.67 -10.22 -14.37
C ALA A 9 -7.73 -10.74 -15.35
N VAL A 10 -7.51 -10.58 -16.65
CA VAL A 10 -8.43 -11.06 -17.70
C VAL A 10 -8.61 -12.57 -17.63
N SER A 11 -7.53 -13.34 -17.43
CA SER A 11 -7.59 -14.80 -17.33
C SER A 11 -8.41 -15.30 -16.14
N GLN A 12 -8.60 -14.46 -15.12
CA GLN A 12 -9.42 -14.75 -13.94
C GLN A 12 -10.83 -14.14 -14.02
N GLY A 13 -11.21 -13.56 -15.16
CA GLY A 13 -12.49 -12.88 -15.33
C GLY A 13 -12.61 -11.57 -14.55
N LEU A 14 -11.49 -11.00 -14.09
CA LEU A 14 -11.44 -9.74 -13.36
C LEU A 14 -11.32 -8.54 -14.33
N PRO A 15 -11.70 -7.33 -13.90
CA PRO A 15 -11.41 -6.11 -14.65
C PRO A 15 -9.91 -5.97 -14.96
N MET A 16 -9.57 -5.46 -16.14
CA MET A 16 -8.17 -5.35 -16.59
C MET A 16 -7.25 -4.58 -15.63
N ASN A 17 -7.82 -3.68 -14.83
CA ASN A 17 -7.11 -2.86 -13.86
C ASN A 17 -7.08 -3.46 -12.44
N ALA A 18 -7.62 -4.66 -12.21
CA ALA A 18 -7.71 -5.26 -10.87
C ALA A 18 -6.36 -5.31 -10.15
N TYR A 19 -5.29 -5.69 -10.87
CA TYR A 19 -3.92 -5.73 -10.34
C TYR A 19 -3.10 -4.46 -10.59
N LEU A 20 -3.70 -3.41 -11.16
CA LEU A 20 -3.08 -2.10 -11.38
C LEU A 20 -3.43 -1.12 -10.25
N THR A 21 -3.69 -1.65 -9.06
CA THR A 21 -3.93 -0.92 -7.81
C THR A 21 -2.92 -1.37 -6.77
N GLY A 22 -2.73 -0.60 -5.69
CA GLY A 22 -1.84 -0.99 -4.59
C GLY A 22 -2.18 -2.36 -3.99
N ASN A 23 -3.46 -2.58 -3.70
CA ASN A 23 -3.94 -3.85 -3.15
C ASN A 23 -3.77 -4.99 -4.16
N GLY A 24 -4.13 -4.76 -5.42
CA GLY A 24 -3.99 -5.76 -6.47
C GLY A 24 -2.53 -6.12 -6.74
N LEU A 25 -1.61 -5.16 -6.62
CA LEU A 25 -0.17 -5.42 -6.69
C LEU A 25 0.29 -6.30 -5.53
N ILE A 26 -0.16 -6.03 -4.31
CA ILE A 26 0.13 -6.86 -3.13
C ILE A 26 -0.40 -8.28 -3.35
N GLU A 27 -1.65 -8.45 -3.78
CA GLU A 27 -2.26 -9.75 -4.06
C GLU A 27 -1.44 -10.55 -5.10
N ALA A 28 -1.04 -9.89 -6.19
CA ALA A 28 -0.34 -10.51 -7.30
C ALA A 28 1.15 -10.81 -7.02
N SER A 29 1.81 -10.09 -6.10
CA SER A 29 3.29 -10.11 -5.96
C SER A 29 3.81 -10.46 -4.56
N ALA A 30 2.96 -10.35 -3.54
CA ALA A 30 3.36 -10.49 -2.15
C ALA A 30 2.64 -11.66 -1.45
N ALA A 31 3.23 -12.11 -0.35
CA ALA A 31 2.54 -12.86 0.69
C ALA A 31 1.89 -11.87 1.65
N THR A 32 0.63 -12.10 2.00
CA THR A 32 -0.11 -11.25 2.93
C THR A 32 0.51 -11.32 4.32
N VAL A 33 0.86 -10.16 4.87
CA VAL A 33 1.29 -10.00 6.27
C VAL A 33 0.11 -9.50 7.11
N TYR A 34 -0.64 -8.55 6.57
CA TYR A 34 -1.83 -7.99 7.19
C TYR A 34 -2.80 -7.53 6.10
N ASP A 35 -4.09 -7.79 6.28
CA ASP A 35 -5.13 -7.28 5.38
C ASP A 35 -6.42 -7.11 6.18
N ARG A 36 -6.90 -5.87 6.26
CA ARG A 36 -8.13 -5.54 6.96
C ARG A 36 -8.93 -4.53 6.19
N THR A 37 -10.24 -4.77 6.12
CA THR A 37 -11.22 -3.84 5.56
C THR A 37 -12.17 -3.39 6.65
N PHE A 38 -12.22 -2.08 6.87
CA PHE A 38 -13.21 -1.43 7.70
C PHE A 38 -14.36 -0.98 6.81
N SER A 39 -15.55 -1.57 6.99
CA SER A 39 -16.76 -1.18 6.25
C SER A 39 -17.23 0.22 6.63
N ARG A 40 -17.01 0.61 7.89
CA ARG A 40 -17.24 1.95 8.41
C ARG A 40 -16.18 2.23 9.48
N VAL A 41 -15.54 3.39 9.39
CA VAL A 41 -14.65 3.89 10.44
C VAL A 41 -15.24 5.15 11.05
N SER A 42 -15.04 5.32 12.36
CA SER A 42 -15.43 6.52 13.10
C SER A 42 -14.57 7.73 12.73
N GLY A 43 -13.32 7.48 12.31
CA GLY A 43 -12.32 8.53 12.11
C GLY A 43 -11.75 9.09 13.43
N SER A 44 -11.99 8.40 14.54
CA SER A 44 -11.48 8.77 15.86
C SER A 44 -10.00 8.40 16.01
N ARG A 45 -9.31 9.11 16.91
CA ARG A 45 -7.93 8.80 17.25
C ARG A 45 -7.80 7.42 17.91
N ASN A 46 -8.76 7.03 18.75
CA ASN A 46 -8.73 5.71 19.41
C ASN A 46 -8.74 4.56 18.40
N GLU A 47 -9.54 4.65 17.35
CA GLU A 47 -9.57 3.64 16.28
C GLU A 47 -8.25 3.59 15.50
N ALA A 48 -7.58 4.74 15.30
CA ALA A 48 -6.25 4.78 14.71
C ALA A 48 -5.19 4.14 15.63
N GLU A 49 -5.29 4.36 16.94
CA GLU A 49 -4.42 3.75 17.95
C GLU A 49 -4.60 2.23 18.05
N GLU A 50 -5.84 1.74 18.02
CA GLU A 50 -6.14 0.31 17.97
C GLU A 50 -5.52 -0.34 16.73
N LEU A 51 -5.73 0.27 15.56
CA LEU A 51 -5.12 -0.19 14.32
C LEU A 51 -3.59 -0.13 14.35
N TRP A 52 -3.00 0.90 14.95
CA TRP A 52 -1.56 0.99 15.12
C TRP A 52 -1.02 -0.18 15.95
N ASN A 53 -1.66 -0.49 17.08
CA ASN A 53 -1.27 -1.61 17.94
C ASN A 53 -1.40 -2.97 17.25
N GLU A 54 -2.28 -3.11 16.27
CA GLU A 54 -2.40 -4.31 15.44
C GLU A 54 -1.31 -4.40 14.36
N ILE A 55 -0.97 -3.28 13.72
CA ILE A 55 -0.03 -3.26 12.59
C ILE A 55 1.42 -3.22 13.05
N GLU A 56 1.75 -2.43 14.08
CA GLU A 56 3.13 -2.18 14.52
C GLU A 56 3.94 -3.46 14.77
N PRO A 57 3.41 -4.50 15.45
CA PRO A 57 4.15 -5.74 15.67
C PRO A 57 4.47 -6.52 14.38
N CYS A 58 3.74 -6.26 13.30
CA CYS A 58 3.90 -6.90 12.01
C CYS A 58 4.85 -6.15 11.06
N LEU A 59 5.33 -4.96 11.46
CA LEU A 59 6.13 -4.10 10.59
C LEU A 59 7.56 -4.61 10.42
N GLU A 60 7.96 -4.66 9.15
CA GLU A 60 9.32 -4.94 8.73
C GLU A 60 9.70 -3.99 7.58
N LYS A 61 10.99 -3.66 7.47
CA LYS A 61 11.49 -2.87 6.34
C LYS A 61 11.26 -3.64 5.03
N GLY A 62 10.82 -2.93 4.00
CA GLY A 62 10.63 -3.49 2.67
C GLY A 62 9.25 -4.11 2.42
N LEU A 63 8.36 -4.14 3.41
CA LEU A 63 6.96 -4.50 3.17
C LEU A 63 6.30 -3.45 2.27
N ILE A 64 5.49 -3.89 1.32
CA ILE A 64 4.61 -3.01 0.56
C ILE A 64 3.38 -2.75 1.41
N LEU A 65 3.03 -1.48 1.57
CA LEU A 65 1.83 -1.05 2.26
C LEU A 65 0.92 -0.30 1.29
N SER A 66 -0.37 -0.61 1.36
CA SER A 66 -1.41 0.04 0.57
C SER A 66 -2.56 0.47 1.48
N PHE A 67 -2.91 1.75 1.40
CA PHE A 67 -4.16 2.29 1.92
C PHE A 67 -5.13 2.50 0.78
N SER A 68 -6.42 2.21 0.98
CA SER A 68 -7.42 2.40 -0.06
C SER A 68 -8.80 2.71 0.50
N THR A 69 -9.43 3.71 -0.11
CA THR A 69 -10.80 4.12 0.16
C THR A 69 -11.54 4.21 -1.18
N GLY A 70 -12.01 3.09 -1.74
CA GLY A 70 -12.82 3.00 -2.97
C GLY A 70 -12.32 3.76 -4.21
N GLU A 71 -12.40 5.09 -4.18
CA GLU A 71 -12.00 6.06 -5.20
C GLU A 71 -10.56 6.59 -5.04
N ARG A 72 -9.91 6.34 -3.90
CA ARG A 72 -8.53 6.79 -3.63
C ARG A 72 -7.71 5.67 -3.04
N GLY A 73 -6.41 5.70 -3.28
CA GLY A 73 -5.47 4.84 -2.61
C GLY A 73 -4.08 5.46 -2.60
N HIS A 74 -3.23 4.90 -1.77
CA HIS A 74 -1.84 5.32 -1.66
C HIS A 74 -0.99 4.11 -1.31
N THR A 75 0.12 3.95 -2.01
CA THR A 75 0.94 2.75 -1.94
C THR A 75 2.39 3.15 -1.83
N GLY A 76 3.11 2.44 -0.98
CA GLY A 76 4.51 2.72 -0.68
C GLY A 76 5.15 1.56 0.04
N VAL A 77 6.32 1.82 0.60
CA VAL A 77 7.17 0.82 1.23
C VAL A 77 7.41 1.19 2.69
N VAL A 78 7.26 0.22 3.58
CA VAL A 78 7.61 0.38 5.00
C VAL A 78 9.12 0.51 5.13
N SER A 79 9.56 1.55 5.84
CA SER A 79 10.96 1.85 6.16
C SER A 79 11.07 2.19 7.64
N ARG A 80 12.28 2.52 8.10
CA ARG A 80 12.50 3.00 9.47
C ARG A 80 13.63 4.03 9.48
N TYR A 81 13.37 5.15 10.13
CA TYR A 81 14.36 6.20 10.39
C TYR A 81 14.55 6.33 11.91
N GLY A 82 15.72 5.92 12.42
CA GLY A 82 15.93 5.74 13.86
C GLY A 82 14.92 4.76 14.45
N GLU A 83 14.16 5.20 15.45
CA GLU A 83 13.11 4.42 16.10
C GLU A 83 11.74 4.56 15.43
N THR A 84 11.60 5.46 14.45
CA THR A 84 10.32 5.75 13.81
C THR A 84 10.10 4.87 12.59
N TRP A 85 8.97 4.16 12.58
CA TRP A 85 8.48 3.50 11.38
C TRP A 85 7.97 4.52 10.38
N THR A 86 8.39 4.37 9.14
CA THR A 86 8.12 5.33 8.08
C THR A 86 7.52 4.68 6.86
N PHE A 87 6.87 5.51 6.04
CA PHE A 87 6.22 5.12 4.81
C PHE A 87 6.86 5.86 3.64
N LEU A 88 7.71 5.15 2.89
CA LEU A 88 8.33 5.66 1.67
C LEU A 88 7.33 5.61 0.53
N ASN A 89 6.91 6.76 0.05
CA ASN A 89 6.00 6.84 -1.07
C ASN A 89 6.34 8.03 -1.99
N SER A 90 5.72 8.05 -3.16
CA SER A 90 5.77 9.18 -4.07
C SER A 90 4.40 9.88 -4.06
N GLY A 91 4.35 11.16 -3.74
CA GLY A 91 3.08 11.89 -3.65
C GLY A 91 3.23 13.33 -3.15
N ASP A 92 2.10 13.93 -2.80
CA ASP A 92 2.07 15.15 -1.99
C ASP A 92 2.36 14.75 -0.53
N MET A 93 3.52 15.17 -0.03
CA MET A 93 3.99 14.86 1.33
C MET A 93 3.27 15.73 2.36
N ASP A 94 2.54 15.11 3.29
CA ASP A 94 1.91 15.81 4.41
C ASP A 94 2.74 15.69 5.70
N HIS A 95 3.55 14.64 5.88
CA HIS A 95 4.30 14.37 7.11
C HIS A 95 5.76 13.90 6.87
N ASP A 96 6.51 14.61 6.01
CA ASP A 96 7.91 14.29 5.68
C ASP A 96 8.82 14.35 6.93
N VAL A 97 9.49 13.24 7.26
CA VAL A 97 10.45 13.15 8.37
C VAL A 97 11.84 13.71 8.04
N ARG A 98 12.13 13.99 6.76
CA ARG A 98 13.46 14.46 6.30
C ARG A 98 13.51 15.94 5.93
N SER A 99 12.37 16.61 5.70
CA SER A 99 12.38 18.03 5.34
C SER A 99 11.12 18.78 5.80
N ALA A 100 11.30 20.02 6.27
CA ALA A 100 10.20 20.92 6.66
C ALA A 100 9.49 21.60 5.47
N THR A 101 9.93 21.33 4.23
CA THR A 101 9.43 21.98 3.02
C THR A 101 8.71 20.99 2.14
N ARG A 102 7.38 21.14 2.04
CA ARG A 102 6.52 20.40 1.10
C ARG A 102 7.11 20.44 -0.32
N ARG A 103 7.53 19.29 -0.83
CA ARG A 103 7.90 19.10 -2.23
C ARG A 103 7.21 17.87 -2.78
N LYS A 104 6.63 17.99 -3.98
CA LYS A 104 6.26 16.82 -4.80
C LYS A 104 7.52 16.01 -5.06
N GLY A 105 7.55 14.76 -4.63
CA GLY A 105 8.72 13.91 -4.75
C GLY A 105 8.53 12.56 -4.07
N VAL A 106 9.61 11.78 -4.02
CA VAL A 106 9.71 10.63 -3.13
C VAL A 106 10.09 11.17 -1.76
N GLY A 107 9.31 10.86 -0.74
CA GLY A 107 9.66 11.21 0.63
C GLY A 107 9.23 10.14 1.60
N GLU A 108 9.59 10.37 2.85
CA GLU A 108 9.46 9.41 3.94
C GLU A 108 8.53 10.01 4.97
N GLU A 109 7.34 9.43 5.16
CA GLU A 109 6.34 9.95 6.08
C GLU A 109 6.28 9.14 7.37
N ASP A 110 5.95 9.77 8.50
CA ASP A 110 5.67 9.04 9.74
C ASP A 110 4.45 8.12 9.56
N LEU A 111 4.66 6.80 9.71
CA LEU A 111 3.65 5.81 9.34
C LEU A 111 2.43 5.85 10.27
N ARG A 112 2.63 6.12 11.57
CA ARG A 112 1.54 6.20 12.54
C ARG A 112 0.62 7.38 12.23
N SER A 113 1.21 8.54 11.95
CA SER A 113 0.49 9.74 11.52
C SER A 113 -0.27 9.49 10.21
N GLU A 114 0.33 8.75 9.27
CA GLU A 114 -0.33 8.41 8.01
C GLU A 114 -1.53 7.47 8.22
N ILE A 115 -1.43 6.48 9.09
CA ILE A 115 -2.57 5.64 9.51
C ILE A 115 -3.69 6.50 10.09
N GLU A 116 -3.38 7.42 11.00
CA GLU A 116 -4.37 8.34 11.58
C GLU A 116 -5.05 9.19 10.50
N ASN A 117 -4.29 9.70 9.52
CA ASN A 117 -4.83 10.45 8.40
C ASN A 117 -5.83 9.65 7.58
N TRP A 118 -5.53 8.38 7.28
CA TRP A 118 -6.40 7.51 6.50
C TRP A 118 -7.68 7.16 7.24
N ILE A 119 -7.60 6.84 8.53
CA ILE A 119 -8.75 6.59 9.40
C ILE A 119 -9.65 7.82 9.43
N ARG A 120 -9.08 8.99 9.72
CA ARG A 120 -9.81 10.27 9.75
C ARG A 120 -10.45 10.61 8.40
N ARG A 121 -9.73 10.40 7.29
CA ARG A 121 -10.19 10.68 5.93
C ARG A 121 -11.36 9.79 5.54
N ALA A 122 -11.26 8.50 5.82
CA ALA A 122 -12.32 7.54 5.56
C ALA A 122 -13.57 7.82 6.42
N GLY A 123 -13.38 8.15 7.71
CA GLY A 123 -14.47 8.45 8.63
C GLY A 123 -15.26 9.70 8.25
N ARG A 124 -14.55 10.80 7.93
CA ARG A 124 -15.18 12.05 7.45
C ARG A 124 -16.01 11.87 6.18
N ARG A 125 -15.67 10.88 5.35
CA ARG A 125 -16.33 10.63 4.06
C ARG A 125 -17.35 9.49 4.14
N GLY A 126 -17.45 8.79 5.27
CA GLY A 126 -18.26 7.58 5.40
C GLY A 126 -17.88 6.50 4.39
N LYS A 127 -16.59 6.43 4.01
CA LYS A 127 -16.09 5.47 3.02
C LYS A 127 -15.40 4.30 3.73
N PRO A 128 -15.43 3.09 3.15
CA PRO A 128 -14.65 1.98 3.67
C PRO A 128 -13.16 2.28 3.53
N LEU A 129 -12.35 1.74 4.45
CA LEU A 129 -10.90 1.79 4.40
C LEU A 129 -10.36 0.35 4.38
N ARG A 130 -9.57 0.01 3.36
CA ARG A 130 -8.79 -1.23 3.35
C ARG A 130 -7.31 -0.89 3.46
N ILE A 131 -6.63 -1.63 4.33
CA ILE A 131 -5.20 -1.52 4.58
C ILE A 131 -4.60 -2.90 4.36
N ALA A 132 -3.60 -2.98 3.49
CA ALA A 132 -2.93 -4.22 3.14
C ALA A 132 -1.41 -4.05 3.27
N LEU A 133 -0.77 -4.98 3.97
CA LEU A 133 0.69 -5.14 4.03
C LEU A 133 1.09 -6.46 3.38
N GLY A 134 2.05 -6.38 2.48
CA GLY A 134 2.57 -7.52 1.73
C GLY A 134 4.08 -7.63 1.81
N ARG A 135 4.57 -8.85 2.05
CA ARG A 135 5.98 -9.19 1.86
C ARG A 135 6.19 -9.69 0.45
N LEU A 136 6.99 -8.98 -0.34
CA LEU A 136 7.34 -9.40 -1.70
C LEU A 136 7.94 -10.81 -1.69
N THR A 137 7.48 -11.65 -2.61
CA THR A 137 7.96 -13.03 -2.71
C THR A 137 8.77 -13.23 -4.00
N PRO A 138 10.00 -13.76 -3.93
CA PRO A 138 10.85 -13.93 -5.12
C PRO A 138 10.21 -14.77 -6.22
N HIS A 139 9.42 -15.79 -5.87
CA HIS A 139 8.77 -16.67 -6.84
C HIS A 139 7.66 -15.93 -7.63
N LYS A 140 6.80 -15.14 -6.97
CA LYS A 140 5.80 -14.31 -7.67
C LYS A 140 6.48 -13.24 -8.51
N LEU A 141 7.58 -12.67 -8.02
CA LEU A 141 8.36 -11.67 -8.77
C LEU A 141 9.04 -12.25 -10.02
N ALA A 142 9.52 -13.49 -9.96
CA ALA A 142 10.15 -14.17 -11.09
C ALA A 142 9.18 -14.33 -12.29
N ALA A 143 7.90 -14.58 -12.02
CA ALA A 143 6.87 -14.66 -13.06
C ALA A 143 6.77 -13.36 -13.89
N PHE A 144 6.95 -12.18 -13.27
CA PHE A 144 6.99 -10.91 -13.99
C PHE A 144 8.21 -10.77 -14.89
N ARG A 145 9.37 -11.31 -14.48
CA ARG A 145 10.61 -11.26 -15.27
C ARG A 145 10.50 -12.15 -16.50
N ALA A 146 10.00 -13.38 -16.33
CA ALA A 146 9.78 -14.33 -17.42
C ALA A 146 8.82 -13.78 -18.49
N ALA A 147 7.72 -13.14 -18.07
CA ALA A 147 6.78 -12.50 -18.99
C ALA A 147 7.35 -11.28 -19.73
N SER A 148 8.37 -10.62 -19.17
CA SER A 148 9.02 -9.46 -19.77
C SER A 148 10.14 -9.86 -20.76
N SER A 149 10.59 -11.12 -20.74
CA SER A 149 11.51 -11.70 -21.73
C SER A 149 10.78 -12.28 -22.93
N SER A 150 9.60 -12.88 -22.75
CA SER A 150 8.81 -13.48 -23.85
C SER A 150 8.11 -12.44 -24.75
N GLY A 151 7.96 -11.20 -24.30
CA GLY A 151 7.47 -10.08 -25.13
C GLY A 151 8.55 -9.36 -25.96
N ARG A 152 9.82 -9.79 -25.90
CA ARG A 152 10.93 -9.19 -26.66
C ARG A 152 11.37 -10.00 -27.89
N THR A 153 10.70 -11.12 -28.17
CA THR A 153 11.01 -12.02 -29.29
C THR A 153 9.86 -12.09 -30.32
N ALA A 154 9.06 -11.02 -30.45
CA ALA A 154 8.02 -10.91 -31.46
C ALA A 154 8.26 -9.66 -32.32
#